data_AF-A0A9P7KFM1-F1
#
_entry.id   AF-A0A9P7KFM1-F1
#
_cell.length_a   1.000
_cell.length_b   1.000
_cell.length_c   1.000
_cell.angle_alpha   90.00
_cell.angle_beta   90.00
_cell.angle_gamma   90.00
#
_symmetry.space_group_name_H-M   'P 1'
#
loop_
_entity.id
_entity.type
_entity.pdbx_description
1 polymer ?
#
loop_
_entity_poly.entity_id
_entity_poly.type
_entity_poly.pdbx_seq_one_letter_code
_entity_poly.pdbx_strand_id
1 'polypeptide(L)'
;MSAPPLGKYLASTEKHIRDKAIKNLSVFLSDDTRDAISKSAMDKLWKGIFYGFWMSDKPLVQQALATQLADLVLTISTTSASLAFLRGFWEMIVREWNGIDRLRIDKYYMLVRRFVNASFRLLIRAEWTKSECDEYNDILMAPGGPICPSDIKVPASLAFHLADIYVQELDKAIGSASSSTPVPLDTVIKPFLILAARTHASATYKRIQSALLDPLFTALAGPVEEQPPTSKRPRLAMVTNQEDLYPNILCSSCFEDPKLEGKVDGPVLRKKLLRSIFEVASQPETRDSNRRKMYTLWKDGADEDVEED
;
A
#
# COMPACT_ATOMS: atom_id res chain seq x y z
N MET A 1 2.89 31.77 -4.77
CA MET A 1 2.75 31.90 -6.25
C MET A 1 1.79 30.84 -6.77
N SER A 2 0.99 31.18 -7.77
CA SER A 2 -0.17 30.38 -8.24
C SER A 2 0.30 29.07 -8.86
N ALA A 3 -0.23 27.93 -8.40
CA ALA A 3 -0.27 26.74 -9.25
C ALA A 3 -0.86 27.13 -10.61
N PRO A 4 -0.28 26.69 -11.74
CA PRO A 4 -0.83 27.00 -13.04
C PRO A 4 -2.30 26.56 -13.07
N PRO A 5 -3.18 27.24 -13.84
CA PRO A 5 -4.60 26.94 -13.91
C PRO A 5 -4.85 25.64 -14.69
N LEU A 6 -4.14 24.56 -14.35
CA LEU A 6 -4.17 23.25 -14.98
C LEU A 6 -5.46 22.50 -14.66
N GLY A 7 -6.10 22.77 -13.51
CA GLY A 7 -7.29 22.04 -13.08
C GLY A 7 -8.38 21.98 -14.15
N LYS A 8 -8.68 23.11 -14.81
CA LYS A 8 -9.67 23.16 -15.90
C LYS A 8 -9.25 22.42 -17.17
N TYR A 9 -7.95 22.36 -17.46
CA TYR A 9 -7.43 21.66 -18.64
C TYR A 9 -7.31 20.15 -18.39
N LEU A 10 -6.95 19.75 -17.16
CA LEU A 10 -6.90 18.36 -16.71
C LEU A 10 -8.30 17.72 -16.72
N ALA A 11 -9.34 18.48 -16.38
CA ALA A 11 -10.73 18.02 -16.42
C ALA A 11 -11.48 18.34 -17.73
N SER A 12 -10.76 18.74 -18.80
CA SER A 12 -11.39 19.03 -20.10
C SER A 12 -12.03 17.77 -20.70
N THR A 13 -13.15 17.91 -21.42
CA THR A 13 -13.77 16.81 -22.19
C THR A 13 -12.88 16.34 -23.34
N GLU A 14 -12.04 17.23 -23.87
CA GLU A 14 -11.15 16.97 -25.00
C GLU A 14 -9.88 16.23 -24.56
N LYS A 15 -9.69 14.99 -25.04
CA LYS A 15 -8.54 14.15 -24.68
C LYS A 15 -7.20 14.85 -24.94
N HIS A 16 -7.04 15.47 -26.11
CA HIS A 16 -5.77 16.10 -26.48
C HIS A 16 -5.41 17.27 -25.56
N ILE A 17 -6.40 17.98 -25.01
CA ILE A 17 -6.20 19.04 -24.02
C ILE A 17 -5.71 18.44 -22.70
N ARG A 18 -6.35 17.36 -22.24
CA ARG A 18 -5.92 16.64 -21.02
C ARG A 18 -4.51 16.10 -21.13
N ASP A 19 -4.18 15.44 -22.24
CA ASP A 19 -2.85 14.87 -22.49
C ASP A 19 -1.76 15.95 -22.45
N LYS A 20 -2.02 17.11 -23.08
CA LYS A 20 -1.12 18.26 -23.03
C LYS A 20 -0.98 18.81 -21.61
N ALA A 21 -2.08 18.87 -20.85
CA ALA A 21 -2.07 19.32 -19.46
C ALA A 21 -1.24 18.38 -18.56
N ILE A 22 -1.33 17.06 -18.74
CA ILE A 22 -0.54 16.08 -17.99
C ILE A 22 0.95 16.19 -18.34
N LYS A 23 1.29 16.36 -19.63
CA LYS A 23 2.69 16.61 -20.04
C LYS A 23 3.25 17.88 -19.38
N ASN A 24 2.48 18.96 -19.39
CA ASN A 24 2.86 20.21 -18.73
C ASN A 24 2.97 20.05 -17.21
N LEU A 25 2.10 19.23 -16.61
CA LEU A 25 2.16 18.91 -15.18
C LEU A 25 3.45 18.15 -14.84
N SER A 26 3.85 17.17 -15.65
CA SER A 26 5.12 16.46 -15.45
C SER A 26 6.30 17.42 -15.46
N VAL A 27 6.37 18.32 -16.46
CA VAL A 27 7.41 19.37 -16.52
C VAL A 27 7.33 20.33 -15.33
N PHE A 28 6.12 20.68 -14.89
CA PHE A 28 5.91 21.54 -13.72
C PHE A 28 6.45 20.88 -12.44
N LEU A 29 6.23 19.59 -12.28
CA LEU A 29 6.57 18.81 -11.08
C LEU A 29 8.04 18.38 -11.02
N SER A 30 8.73 18.31 -12.16
CA SER A 30 10.15 17.95 -12.23
C SER A 30 11.10 19.13 -12.00
N ASP A 31 10.58 20.36 -11.92
CA ASP A 31 11.38 21.58 -11.73
C ASP A 31 11.66 21.82 -10.24
N ASP A 32 12.90 21.56 -9.82
CA ASP A 32 13.39 21.65 -8.45
C ASP A 32 13.63 23.09 -7.96
N THR A 33 13.58 24.07 -8.87
CA THR A 33 13.75 25.49 -8.53
C THR A 33 12.49 26.13 -7.95
N ARG A 34 11.37 25.40 -7.93
CA ARG A 34 10.06 25.92 -7.52
C ARG A 34 9.80 25.73 -6.04
N ASP A 35 9.04 26.67 -5.49
CA ASP A 35 8.49 26.55 -4.14
C ASP A 35 7.57 25.33 -4.00
N ALA A 36 7.51 24.81 -2.79
CA ALA A 36 6.57 23.74 -2.43
C ALA A 36 5.12 24.14 -2.75
N ILE A 37 4.36 23.20 -3.32
CA ILE A 37 2.95 23.40 -3.65
C ILE A 37 2.14 23.49 -2.34
N SER A 38 1.49 24.63 -2.10
CA SER A 38 0.60 24.78 -0.94
C SER A 38 -0.53 23.73 -0.95
N LYS A 39 -1.01 23.35 0.24
CA LYS A 39 -2.12 22.39 0.41
C LYS A 39 -3.33 22.71 -0.48
N SER A 40 -3.79 23.97 -0.46
CA SER A 40 -4.95 24.39 -1.26
C SER A 40 -4.74 24.27 -2.77
N ALA A 41 -3.50 24.44 -3.24
CA ALA A 41 -3.14 24.26 -4.63
C ALA A 41 -3.06 22.78 -5.00
N MET A 42 -2.52 21.95 -4.10
CA MET A 42 -2.49 20.49 -4.24
C MET A 42 -3.92 19.90 -4.32
N ASP A 43 -4.85 20.39 -3.50
CA ASP A 43 -6.26 19.97 -3.53
C ASP A 43 -6.94 20.29 -4.86
N LYS A 44 -6.69 21.50 -5.41
CA LYS A 44 -7.22 21.91 -6.71
C LYS A 44 -6.61 21.10 -7.84
N LEU A 45 -5.31 20.83 -7.76
CA LEU A 45 -4.59 20.00 -8.72
C LEU A 45 -5.18 18.59 -8.77
N TRP A 46 -5.27 17.91 -7.63
CA TRP A 46 -5.81 16.56 -7.55
C TRP A 46 -7.28 16.48 -7.93
N LYS A 47 -8.07 17.52 -7.64
CA LYS A 47 -9.46 17.60 -8.12
C LYS A 47 -9.50 17.59 -9.65
N GLY A 48 -8.63 18.36 -10.30
CA GLY A 48 -8.48 18.36 -11.75
C GLY A 48 -8.04 17.01 -12.31
N ILE A 49 -7.05 16.37 -11.68
CA ILE A 49 -6.56 15.03 -12.09
C ILE A 49 -7.66 13.97 -11.95
N PHE A 50 -8.36 13.95 -10.81
CA PHE A 50 -9.44 13.00 -10.53
C PHE A 50 -10.53 13.05 -11.60
N TYR A 51 -11.07 14.24 -11.88
CA TYR A 51 -12.08 14.37 -12.93
C TYR A 51 -11.52 14.22 -14.34
N GLY A 52 -10.23 14.48 -14.56
CA GLY A 52 -9.55 14.12 -15.80
C GLY A 52 -9.52 12.61 -16.06
N PHE A 53 -9.26 11.81 -15.01
CA PHE A 53 -9.33 10.35 -15.05
C PHE A 53 -10.78 9.85 -15.14
N TRP A 54 -11.73 10.56 -14.51
CA TRP A 54 -13.16 10.29 -14.62
C TRP A 54 -13.65 10.30 -16.07
N MET A 55 -13.16 11.23 -16.90
CA MET A 55 -13.51 11.38 -18.32
C MET A 55 -12.77 10.40 -19.27
N SER A 56 -11.97 9.47 -18.74
CA SER A 56 -11.28 8.46 -19.54
C SER A 56 -12.10 7.16 -19.59
N ASP A 57 -12.67 6.85 -20.77
CA ASP A 57 -13.61 5.73 -20.93
C ASP A 57 -13.04 4.51 -21.66
N LYS A 58 -11.97 4.68 -22.47
CA LYS A 58 -11.36 3.57 -23.22
C LYS A 58 -10.40 2.76 -22.32
N PRO A 59 -10.55 1.44 -22.19
CA PRO A 59 -9.74 0.63 -21.25
C PRO A 59 -8.23 0.80 -21.38
N LEU A 60 -7.69 0.72 -22.61
CA LEU A 60 -6.24 0.91 -22.83
C LEU A 60 -5.77 2.33 -22.49
N VAL A 61 -6.62 3.33 -22.70
CA VAL A 61 -6.33 4.72 -22.34
C VAL A 61 -6.34 4.89 -20.81
N GLN A 62 -7.27 4.25 -20.12
CA GLN A 62 -7.32 4.26 -18.64
C GLN A 62 -6.05 3.62 -18.06
N GLN A 63 -5.61 2.48 -18.59
CA GLN A 63 -4.39 1.79 -18.13
C GLN A 63 -3.15 2.67 -18.33
N ALA A 64 -2.96 3.20 -19.54
CA ALA A 64 -1.83 4.07 -19.86
C ALA A 64 -1.83 5.35 -18.99
N LEU A 65 -3.00 5.96 -18.81
CA LEU A 65 -3.15 7.17 -18.00
C LEU A 65 -2.89 6.90 -16.52
N ALA A 66 -3.37 5.79 -15.97
CA ALA A 66 -3.12 5.44 -14.57
C ALA A 66 -1.63 5.21 -14.30
N THR A 67 -0.93 4.52 -15.21
CA THR A 67 0.53 4.39 -15.14
C THR A 67 1.22 5.75 -15.23
N GLN A 68 0.85 6.57 -16.22
CA GLN A 68 1.44 7.90 -16.38
C GLN A 68 1.26 8.79 -15.15
N LEU A 69 0.07 8.78 -14.52
CA LEU A 69 -0.21 9.55 -13.31
C LEU A 69 0.58 9.04 -12.11
N ALA A 70 0.68 7.72 -11.92
CA ALA A 70 1.44 7.13 -10.83
C ALA A 70 2.95 7.38 -10.99
N ASP A 71 3.48 7.30 -12.22
CA ASP A 71 4.90 7.56 -12.50
C ASP A 71 5.28 9.03 -12.24
N LEU A 72 4.33 9.97 -12.18
CA LEU A 72 4.62 11.36 -11.77
C LEU A 72 5.32 11.42 -10.40
N VAL A 73 4.93 10.53 -9.48
CA VAL A 73 5.54 10.37 -8.14
C VAL A 73 7.05 10.14 -8.26
N LEU A 74 7.48 9.42 -9.29
CA LEU A 74 8.87 9.07 -9.54
C LEU A 74 9.58 10.14 -10.38
N THR A 75 8.88 11.01 -11.11
CA THR A 75 9.49 12.11 -11.89
C THR A 75 9.67 13.40 -11.10
N ILE A 76 8.96 13.56 -9.98
CA ILE A 76 9.15 14.71 -9.08
C ILE A 76 10.58 14.68 -8.52
N SER A 77 11.18 15.88 -8.46
CA SER A 77 12.61 16.06 -8.19
C SER A 77 13.05 15.65 -6.80
N THR A 78 12.23 15.87 -5.78
CA THR A 78 12.56 15.55 -4.38
C THR A 78 11.57 14.56 -3.79
N THR A 79 12.07 13.65 -2.94
CA THR A 79 11.22 12.66 -2.26
C THR A 79 10.15 13.31 -1.39
N SER A 80 10.47 14.42 -0.71
CA SER A 80 9.50 15.18 0.07
C SER A 80 8.35 15.72 -0.79
N ALA A 81 8.64 16.29 -1.98
CA ALA A 81 7.60 16.73 -2.89
C ALA A 81 6.79 15.56 -3.48
N SER A 82 7.42 14.41 -3.75
CA SER A 82 6.73 13.18 -4.16
C SER A 82 5.75 12.70 -3.08
N LEU A 83 6.17 12.69 -1.82
CA LEU A 83 5.33 12.32 -0.67
C LEU A 83 4.19 13.32 -0.47
N ALA A 84 4.42 14.62 -0.63
CA ALA A 84 3.35 15.63 -0.60
C ALA A 84 2.32 15.43 -1.72
N PHE A 85 2.78 15.05 -2.93
CA PHE A 85 1.89 14.70 -4.04
C PHE A 85 1.08 13.44 -3.74
N LEU A 86 1.71 12.39 -3.17
CA LEU A 86 1.03 11.18 -2.70
C LEU A 86 -0.02 11.47 -1.61
N ARG A 87 0.27 12.37 -0.66
CA ARG A 87 -0.69 12.79 0.35
C ARG A 87 -1.96 13.35 -0.28
N GLY A 88 -1.79 14.26 -1.25
CA GLY A 88 -2.91 14.84 -2.00
C GLY A 88 -3.70 13.79 -2.81
N PHE A 89 -3.03 12.76 -3.34
CA PHE A 89 -3.70 11.64 -4.02
C PHE A 89 -4.64 10.92 -3.05
N TRP A 90 -4.14 10.50 -1.89
CA TRP A 90 -4.93 9.75 -0.93
C TRP A 90 -6.08 10.55 -0.36
N GLU A 91 -5.87 11.82 -0.01
CA GLU A 91 -6.93 12.71 0.46
C GLU A 91 -8.03 12.89 -0.60
N MET A 92 -7.66 13.00 -1.88
CA MET A 92 -8.63 13.07 -2.98
C MET A 92 -9.40 11.76 -3.16
N ILE A 93 -8.70 10.62 -3.15
CA ILE A 93 -9.30 9.30 -3.29
C ILE A 93 -10.30 9.06 -2.15
N VAL A 94 -9.89 9.26 -0.89
CA VAL A 94 -10.75 9.08 0.27
C VAL A 94 -11.99 9.96 0.18
N ARG A 95 -11.82 11.24 -0.19
CA ARG A 95 -12.95 12.19 -0.27
C ARG A 95 -13.98 11.80 -1.32
N GLU A 96 -13.55 11.36 -2.49
CA GLU A 96 -14.44 11.11 -3.64
C GLU A 96 -14.88 9.65 -3.76
N TRP A 97 -14.28 8.71 -3.00
CA TRP A 97 -14.45 7.27 -3.18
C TRP A 97 -15.92 6.81 -3.21
N ASN A 98 -16.72 7.26 -2.25
CA ASN A 98 -18.15 6.92 -2.17
C ASN A 98 -18.98 7.53 -3.32
N GLY A 99 -18.46 8.55 -4.00
CA GLY A 99 -19.10 9.17 -5.16
C GLY A 99 -18.81 8.46 -6.48
N ILE A 100 -17.92 7.46 -6.50
CA ILE A 100 -17.58 6.70 -7.71
C ILE A 100 -18.68 5.67 -7.97
N ASP A 101 -19.32 5.76 -9.14
CA ASP A 101 -20.35 4.81 -9.54
C ASP A 101 -19.77 3.45 -9.99
N ARG A 102 -20.65 2.44 -10.05
CA ARG A 102 -20.30 1.06 -10.37
C ARG A 102 -19.60 0.89 -11.72
N LEU A 103 -19.88 1.74 -12.72
CA LEU A 103 -19.28 1.61 -14.05
C LEU A 103 -17.84 2.16 -14.09
N ARG A 104 -17.44 2.94 -13.08
CA ARG A 104 -16.12 3.59 -13.02
C ARG A 104 -15.21 3.00 -11.95
N ILE A 105 -15.73 2.25 -10.99
CA ILE A 105 -14.95 1.81 -9.84
C ILE A 105 -13.70 0.99 -10.22
N ASP A 106 -13.79 0.13 -11.24
CA ASP A 106 -12.68 -0.75 -11.64
C ASP A 106 -11.43 0.02 -12.09
N LYS A 107 -11.60 1.12 -12.83
CA LYS A 107 -10.45 1.95 -13.22
C LYS A 107 -9.83 2.67 -12.04
N TYR A 108 -10.61 3.01 -11.01
CA TYR A 108 -10.08 3.61 -9.78
C TYR A 108 -9.39 2.59 -8.88
N TYR A 109 -9.87 1.35 -8.81
CA TYR A 109 -9.12 0.25 -8.18
C TYR A 109 -7.76 0.04 -8.85
N MET A 110 -7.71 0.06 -10.18
CA MET A 110 -6.47 0.01 -10.93
C MET A 110 -5.57 1.22 -10.66
N LEU A 111 -6.13 2.44 -10.62
CA LEU A 111 -5.38 3.66 -10.30
C LEU A 111 -4.73 3.54 -8.92
N VAL A 112 -5.48 3.14 -7.90
CA VAL A 112 -4.96 2.88 -6.55
C VAL A 112 -3.82 1.87 -6.58
N ARG A 113 -3.97 0.76 -7.32
CA ARG A 113 -2.91 -0.25 -7.47
C ARG A 113 -1.62 0.34 -8.06
N ARG A 114 -1.71 1.20 -9.08
CA ARG A 114 -0.55 1.87 -9.69
C ARG A 114 0.14 2.82 -8.71
N PHE A 115 -0.63 3.59 -7.94
CA PHE A 115 -0.08 4.51 -6.95
C PHE A 115 0.58 3.79 -5.76
N VAL A 116 0.02 2.66 -5.30
CA VAL A 116 0.66 1.83 -4.28
C VAL A 116 2.02 1.32 -4.76
N ASN A 117 2.09 0.75 -5.98
CA ASN A 117 3.37 0.29 -6.54
C ASN A 117 4.38 1.44 -6.74
N ALA A 118 3.94 2.59 -7.26
CA ALA A 118 4.80 3.76 -7.41
C ALA A 118 5.32 4.29 -6.06
N SER A 119 4.52 4.19 -4.99
CA SER A 119 4.94 4.55 -3.63
C SER A 119 6.07 3.65 -3.14
N PHE A 120 5.98 2.33 -3.35
CA PHE A 120 7.08 1.43 -3.01
C PHE A 120 8.33 1.69 -3.85
N ARG A 121 8.19 1.94 -5.15
CA ARG A 121 9.33 2.30 -6.01
C ARG A 121 10.00 3.61 -5.55
N LEU A 122 9.22 4.57 -5.05
CA LEU A 122 9.75 5.80 -4.44
C LEU A 122 10.55 5.49 -3.16
N LEU A 123 10.01 4.66 -2.26
CA LEU A 123 10.70 4.29 -1.02
C LEU A 123 11.96 3.46 -1.27
N ILE A 124 11.95 2.56 -2.27
CA ILE A 124 13.14 1.83 -2.73
C ILE A 124 14.22 2.81 -3.21
N ARG A 125 13.84 3.82 -4.02
CA ARG A 125 14.78 4.87 -4.47
C ARG A 125 15.32 5.70 -3.31
N ALA A 126 14.53 5.91 -2.26
CA ALA A 126 14.95 6.56 -1.02
C ALA A 126 15.69 5.60 -0.05
N GLU A 127 16.02 4.39 -0.51
CA GLU A 127 16.72 3.36 0.25
C GLU A 127 16.03 3.03 1.58
N TRP A 128 14.69 3.10 1.61
CA TRP A 128 13.87 2.82 2.78
C TRP A 128 14.26 3.66 4.02
N THR A 129 14.76 4.87 3.81
CA THR A 129 15.16 5.75 4.91
C THR A 129 13.99 5.97 5.86
N LYS A 130 14.28 5.91 7.17
CA LYS A 130 13.25 5.91 8.23
C LYS A 130 12.30 7.10 8.13
N SER A 131 12.82 8.29 7.85
CA SER A 131 12.00 9.51 7.74
C SER A 131 10.96 9.41 6.62
N GLU A 132 11.32 8.86 5.46
CA GLU A 132 10.45 8.70 4.30
C GLU A 132 9.42 7.58 4.52
N CYS A 133 9.83 6.48 5.17
CA CYS A 133 8.92 5.41 5.57
C CYS A 133 7.90 5.89 6.60
N ASP A 134 8.34 6.66 7.60
CA ASP A 134 7.46 7.24 8.63
C ASP A 134 6.47 8.24 8.02
N GLU A 135 6.93 9.12 7.12
CA GLU A 135 6.06 10.06 6.40
C GLU A 135 5.05 9.33 5.50
N TYR A 136 5.45 8.27 4.80
CA TYR A 136 4.53 7.45 4.01
C TYR A 136 3.48 6.75 4.89
N ASN A 137 3.90 6.20 6.03
CA ASN A 137 2.99 5.59 6.99
C ASN A 137 2.01 6.62 7.58
N ASP A 138 2.46 7.85 7.83
CA ASP A 138 1.59 8.95 8.23
C ASP A 138 0.58 9.29 7.13
N ILE A 139 1.00 9.38 5.86
CA ILE A 139 0.09 9.59 4.72
C ILE A 139 -1.03 8.53 4.69
N LEU A 140 -0.71 7.29 5.03
CA LEU A 140 -1.69 6.21 5.04
C LEU A 140 -2.69 6.28 6.22
N MET A 141 -2.21 6.71 7.40
CA MET A 141 -2.95 6.60 8.67
C MET A 141 -3.51 7.91 9.22
N ALA A 142 -2.99 9.06 8.82
CA ALA A 142 -3.46 10.38 9.26
C ALA A 142 -4.89 10.64 8.75
N PRO A 143 -5.63 11.62 9.32
CA PRO A 143 -6.93 12.02 8.81
C PRO A 143 -6.88 12.35 7.31
N GLY A 144 -7.79 11.75 6.52
CA GLY A 144 -7.75 11.81 5.05
C GLY A 144 -6.92 10.71 4.38
N GLY A 145 -6.18 9.89 5.14
CA GLY A 145 -5.50 8.69 4.68
C GLY A 145 -6.44 7.50 4.49
N PRO A 146 -6.13 6.56 3.57
CA PRO A 146 -7.02 5.48 3.14
C PRO A 146 -7.22 4.37 4.19
N ILE A 147 -6.43 4.35 5.26
CA ILE A 147 -6.50 3.37 6.34
C ILE A 147 -6.45 4.02 7.72
N CYS A 148 -6.87 5.29 7.82
CA CYS A 148 -6.99 5.99 9.11
C CYS A 148 -7.97 5.25 10.05
N PRO A 149 -7.53 4.71 11.19
CA PRO A 149 -8.38 3.88 12.04
C PRO A 149 -9.51 4.66 12.74
N SER A 150 -9.32 5.97 12.91
CA SER A 150 -10.25 6.86 13.63
C SER A 150 -11.20 7.63 12.72
N ASP A 151 -10.95 7.67 11.41
CA ASP A 151 -11.78 8.42 10.47
C ASP A 151 -12.90 7.55 9.88
N ILE A 152 -14.11 7.70 10.41
CA ILE A 152 -15.30 6.98 9.96
C ILE A 152 -15.69 7.28 8.50
N LYS A 153 -15.14 8.34 7.89
CA LYS A 153 -15.43 8.69 6.50
C LYS A 153 -14.65 7.83 5.52
N VAL A 154 -13.56 7.19 5.97
CA VAL A 154 -12.76 6.29 5.15
C VAL A 154 -13.58 5.05 4.81
N PRO A 155 -13.90 4.80 3.54
CA PRO A 155 -14.76 3.67 3.19
C PRO A 155 -14.03 2.35 3.37
N ALA A 156 -14.68 1.37 4.01
CA ALA A 156 -14.09 0.06 4.25
C ALA A 156 -13.62 -0.65 2.97
N SER A 157 -14.32 -0.44 1.84
CA SER A 157 -13.94 -1.02 0.54
C SER A 157 -12.56 -0.57 0.04
N LEU A 158 -12.12 0.65 0.39
CA LEU A 158 -10.78 1.13 0.07
C LEU A 158 -9.72 0.38 0.89
N ALA A 159 -9.95 0.20 2.19
CA ALA A 159 -9.07 -0.58 3.05
C ALA A 159 -9.01 -2.06 2.63
N PHE A 160 -10.13 -2.63 2.17
CA PHE A 160 -10.18 -4.01 1.67
C PHE A 160 -9.32 -4.17 0.43
N HIS A 161 -9.50 -3.27 -0.56
CA HIS A 161 -8.69 -3.30 -1.77
C HIS A 161 -7.20 -3.08 -1.48
N LEU A 162 -6.88 -2.18 -0.54
CA LEU A 162 -5.49 -2.03 -0.11
C LEU A 162 -4.93 -3.32 0.47
N ALA A 163 -5.63 -3.98 1.39
CA ALA A 163 -5.20 -5.27 1.94
C ALA A 163 -4.96 -6.33 0.84
N ASP A 164 -5.79 -6.34 -0.21
CA ASP A 164 -5.70 -7.30 -1.31
C ASP A 164 -4.47 -7.14 -2.20
N ILE A 165 -3.98 -5.92 -2.33
CA ILE A 165 -2.94 -5.59 -3.32
C ILE A 165 -1.61 -5.24 -2.68
N TYR A 166 -1.57 -4.85 -1.41
CA TYR A 166 -0.41 -4.19 -0.81
C TYR A 166 0.86 -5.04 -0.91
N VAL A 167 0.80 -6.30 -0.45
CA VAL A 167 1.95 -7.21 -0.47
C VAL A 167 2.32 -7.62 -1.90
N GLN A 168 1.32 -7.82 -2.77
CA GLN A 168 1.56 -8.13 -4.19
C GLN A 168 2.29 -6.98 -4.91
N GLU A 169 1.90 -5.74 -4.67
CA GLU A 169 2.52 -4.58 -5.31
C GLU A 169 3.88 -4.25 -4.69
N LEU A 170 4.10 -4.58 -3.41
CA LEU A 170 5.41 -4.53 -2.77
C LEU A 170 6.38 -5.53 -3.42
N ASP A 171 5.98 -6.80 -3.51
CA ASP A 171 6.80 -7.85 -4.15
C ASP A 171 7.17 -7.49 -5.58
N LYS A 172 6.20 -7.02 -6.38
CA LYS A 172 6.45 -6.53 -7.74
C LYS A 172 7.41 -5.34 -7.80
N ALA A 173 7.29 -4.40 -6.86
CA ALA A 173 8.18 -3.25 -6.82
C ALA A 173 9.63 -3.67 -6.56
N ILE A 174 9.84 -4.61 -5.62
CA ILE A 174 11.16 -5.19 -5.32
C ILE A 174 11.72 -5.89 -6.56
N GLY A 175 10.95 -6.79 -7.19
CA GLY A 175 11.40 -7.53 -8.36
C GLY A 175 11.70 -6.65 -9.59
N SER A 176 11.10 -5.46 -9.66
CA SER A 176 11.38 -4.48 -10.72
C SER A 176 12.56 -3.56 -10.43
N ALA A 177 13.08 -3.57 -9.20
CA ALA A 177 14.12 -2.66 -8.75
C ALA A 177 15.51 -3.31 -8.84
N SER A 178 16.53 -2.49 -9.08
CA SER A 178 17.94 -2.92 -9.02
C SER A 178 18.59 -2.64 -7.66
N SER A 179 17.80 -2.30 -6.64
CA SER A 179 18.31 -1.96 -5.31
C SER A 179 18.73 -3.21 -4.54
N SER A 180 19.86 -3.12 -3.83
CA SER A 180 20.32 -4.15 -2.90
C SER A 180 19.80 -3.95 -1.47
N THR A 181 19.22 -2.78 -1.16
CA THR A 181 18.74 -2.44 0.18
C THR A 181 17.50 -3.28 0.52
N PRO A 182 17.54 -4.08 1.61
CA PRO A 182 16.41 -4.92 1.99
C PRO A 182 15.22 -4.09 2.46
N VAL A 183 14.01 -4.62 2.28
CA VAL A 183 12.76 -3.97 2.68
C VAL A 183 12.55 -4.11 4.19
N PRO A 184 12.29 -3.02 4.93
CA PRO A 184 11.94 -3.09 6.36
C PRO A 184 10.48 -3.51 6.53
N LEU A 185 10.25 -4.82 6.63
CA LEU A 185 8.91 -5.39 6.48
C LEU A 185 7.96 -4.98 7.61
N ASP A 186 8.44 -4.86 8.86
CA ASP A 186 7.60 -4.40 9.98
C ASP A 186 7.10 -2.97 9.74
N THR A 187 8.03 -2.08 9.37
CA THR A 187 7.74 -0.68 9.07
C THR A 187 6.69 -0.55 7.96
N VAL A 188 6.82 -1.33 6.89
CA VAL A 188 5.92 -1.27 5.73
C VAL A 188 4.52 -1.81 6.03
N ILE A 189 4.39 -2.86 6.86
CA ILE A 189 3.08 -3.45 7.20
C ILE A 189 2.44 -2.83 8.45
N LYS A 190 3.19 -2.06 9.25
CA LYS A 190 2.74 -1.45 10.51
C LYS A 190 1.37 -0.75 10.40
N PRO A 191 1.08 0.02 9.33
CA PRO A 191 -0.22 0.66 9.19
C PRO A 191 -1.41 -0.32 9.21
N PHE A 192 -1.26 -1.51 8.64
CA PHE A 192 -2.29 -2.54 8.66
C PHE A 192 -2.43 -3.20 10.01
N LEU A 193 -1.32 -3.38 10.75
CA LEU A 193 -1.37 -3.90 12.12
C LEU A 193 -2.14 -2.93 13.05
N ILE A 194 -1.85 -1.63 12.93
CA ILE A 194 -2.53 -0.58 13.68
C ILE A 194 -4.02 -0.50 13.29
N LEU A 195 -4.35 -0.55 11.99
CA LEU A 195 -5.74 -0.60 11.54
C LEU A 195 -6.46 -1.84 12.06
N ALA A 196 -5.84 -3.03 12.00
CA ALA A 196 -6.42 -4.26 12.53
C ALA A 196 -6.70 -4.16 14.04
N ALA A 197 -5.77 -3.59 14.81
CA ALA A 197 -5.94 -3.38 16.23
C ALA A 197 -7.10 -2.43 16.57
N ARG A 198 -7.24 -1.34 15.81
CA ARG A 198 -8.14 -0.22 16.14
C ARG A 198 -9.47 -0.20 15.39
N THR A 199 -9.63 -0.96 14.32
CA THR A 199 -10.86 -0.92 13.49
C THR A 199 -12.10 -1.37 14.25
N HIS A 200 -13.20 -0.64 14.07
CA HIS A 200 -14.51 -1.00 14.61
C HIS A 200 -15.22 -2.07 13.76
N ALA A 201 -14.82 -2.21 12.51
CA ALA A 201 -15.48 -3.10 11.56
C ALA A 201 -14.82 -4.48 11.55
N SER A 202 -15.53 -5.51 12.02
CA SER A 202 -14.98 -6.88 12.01
C SER A 202 -14.68 -7.39 10.59
N ALA A 203 -15.36 -6.88 9.56
CA ALA A 203 -15.06 -7.23 8.17
C ALA A 203 -13.68 -6.71 7.74
N THR A 204 -13.30 -5.49 8.17
CA THR A 204 -11.96 -4.93 7.92
C THR A 204 -10.88 -5.77 8.55
N TYR A 205 -11.03 -6.16 9.81
CA TYR A 205 -10.08 -7.06 10.46
C TYR A 205 -9.94 -8.39 9.68
N LYS A 206 -11.08 -9.04 9.36
CA LYS A 206 -11.08 -10.31 8.62
C LYS A 206 -10.40 -10.18 7.27
N ARG A 207 -10.61 -9.06 6.57
CA ARG A 207 -10.00 -8.84 5.26
C ARG A 207 -8.48 -8.68 5.38
N ILE A 208 -8.01 -7.85 6.31
CA ILE A 208 -6.58 -7.67 6.59
C ILE A 208 -5.93 -9.02 6.93
N GLN A 209 -6.56 -9.81 7.81
CA GLN A 209 -6.06 -11.13 8.15
C GLN A 209 -5.96 -12.02 6.90
N SER A 210 -7.08 -12.27 6.23
CA SER A 210 -7.17 -13.23 5.11
C SER A 210 -6.41 -12.85 3.84
N ALA A 211 -6.23 -11.55 3.57
CA ALA A 211 -5.69 -11.07 2.30
C ALA A 211 -4.25 -10.55 2.40
N LEU A 212 -3.83 -10.12 3.60
CA LEU A 212 -2.51 -9.53 3.84
C LEU A 212 -1.68 -10.38 4.80
N LEU A 213 -2.18 -10.67 6.00
CA LEU A 213 -1.38 -11.33 7.04
C LEU A 213 -1.21 -12.83 6.79
N ASP A 214 -2.29 -13.58 6.58
CA ASP A 214 -2.21 -15.03 6.40
C ASP A 214 -1.32 -15.39 5.19
N PRO A 215 -1.49 -14.79 3.99
CA PRO A 215 -0.64 -15.12 2.85
C PRO A 215 0.82 -14.71 3.06
N LEU A 216 1.08 -13.58 3.73
CA LEU A 216 2.44 -13.15 4.03
C LEU A 216 3.13 -14.10 5.01
N PHE A 217 2.45 -14.53 6.06
CA PHE A 217 3.02 -15.47 7.02
C PHE A 217 3.19 -16.87 6.44
N THR A 218 2.26 -17.34 5.60
CA THR A 218 2.44 -18.59 4.85
C THR A 218 3.70 -18.52 3.98
N ALA A 219 3.92 -17.41 3.26
CA ALA A 219 5.14 -17.25 2.46
C ALA A 219 6.41 -17.26 3.32
N LEU A 220 6.40 -16.57 4.47
CA LEU A 220 7.55 -16.46 5.35
C LEU A 220 7.86 -17.73 6.15
N ALA A 221 6.91 -18.66 6.30
CA ALA A 221 7.13 -19.92 7.01
C ALA A 221 8.12 -20.85 6.27
N GLY A 222 8.33 -20.67 4.97
CA GLY A 222 9.19 -21.54 4.16
C GLY A 222 8.45 -22.81 3.67
N PRO A 223 9.13 -23.67 2.90
CA PRO A 223 8.54 -24.91 2.40
C PRO A 223 8.24 -25.86 3.56
N VAL A 224 6.97 -26.25 3.69
CA VAL A 224 6.52 -27.29 4.62
C VAL A 224 7.11 -28.62 4.15
N GLU A 225 7.93 -29.29 4.96
CA GLU A 225 8.26 -30.69 4.71
C GLU A 225 6.95 -31.51 4.78
N GLU A 226 6.51 -32.08 3.66
CA GLU A 226 5.28 -32.88 3.61
C GLU A 226 5.39 -34.10 4.53
N GLN A 227 4.81 -34.03 5.73
CA GLN A 227 4.42 -35.23 6.46
C GLN A 227 3.13 -35.80 5.84
N PRO A 228 3.03 -37.15 5.67
CA PRO A 228 1.91 -37.76 4.98
C PRO A 228 0.58 -37.52 5.73
N PRO A 229 -0.53 -37.24 5.00
CA PRO A 229 -1.74 -36.71 5.61
C PRO A 229 -2.46 -37.75 6.49
N THR A 230 -2.57 -37.46 7.77
CA THR A 230 -3.49 -38.14 8.69
C THR A 230 -4.84 -37.42 8.63
N SER A 231 -5.80 -37.97 7.85
CA SER A 231 -7.25 -37.64 7.82
C SER A 231 -7.78 -37.13 6.49
N LYS A 232 -8.84 -37.81 6.02
CA LYS A 232 -9.61 -37.54 4.80
C LYS A 232 -10.69 -36.48 5.09
N ARG A 233 -10.37 -35.19 4.95
CA ARG A 233 -11.40 -34.15 4.74
C ARG A 233 -11.05 -33.32 3.51
N PRO A 234 -11.92 -33.25 2.49
CA PRO A 234 -11.63 -32.47 1.30
C PRO A 234 -11.81 -30.98 1.62
N ARG A 235 -10.70 -30.23 1.73
CA ARG A 235 -10.73 -28.76 1.63
C ARG A 235 -10.79 -28.41 0.14
N LEU A 236 -11.74 -27.56 -0.24
CA LEU A 236 -11.79 -26.96 -1.57
C LEU A 236 -10.67 -25.91 -1.65
N ALA A 237 -9.44 -26.36 -1.88
CA ALA A 237 -8.28 -25.49 -2.07
C ALA A 237 -8.32 -24.95 -3.50
N MET A 238 -8.39 -23.63 -3.63
CA MET A 238 -8.12 -22.95 -4.89
C MET A 238 -6.63 -23.17 -5.18
N VAL A 239 -6.33 -23.91 -6.24
CA VAL A 239 -4.95 -24.24 -6.66
C VAL A 239 -4.29 -22.96 -7.20
N THR A 240 -3.71 -22.19 -6.30
CA THR A 240 -2.57 -21.31 -6.60
C THR A 240 -1.34 -22.06 -6.08
N ASN A 241 -0.37 -22.35 -6.96
CA ASN A 241 0.90 -22.96 -6.58
C ASN A 241 1.47 -22.18 -5.38
N GLN A 242 1.39 -22.77 -4.18
CA GLN A 242 1.80 -22.14 -2.91
C GLN A 242 3.33 -21.95 -2.83
N GLU A 243 4.09 -22.63 -3.70
CA GLU A 243 5.55 -22.71 -3.64
C GLU A 243 6.27 -21.39 -4.00
N ASP A 244 5.59 -20.40 -4.62
CA ASP A 244 6.22 -19.16 -5.11
C ASP A 244 5.50 -17.87 -4.65
N LEU A 245 4.91 -17.86 -3.45
CA LEU A 245 4.23 -16.66 -2.97
C LEU A 245 5.24 -15.62 -2.46
N TYR A 246 5.32 -14.48 -3.17
CA TYR A 246 6.18 -13.33 -2.85
C TYR A 246 7.71 -13.59 -2.86
N PRO A 247 8.28 -14.13 -3.96
CA PRO A 247 9.69 -14.53 -4.01
C PRO A 247 10.68 -13.38 -3.78
N ASN A 248 10.30 -12.15 -4.13
CA ASN A 248 11.17 -10.99 -3.99
C ASN A 248 11.20 -10.50 -2.53
N ILE A 249 10.06 -10.56 -1.83
CA ILE A 249 9.99 -10.29 -0.40
C ILE A 249 10.85 -11.29 0.37
N LEU A 250 10.75 -12.59 0.07
CA LEU A 250 11.54 -13.62 0.75
C LEU A 250 13.06 -13.41 0.59
N CYS A 251 13.50 -12.99 -0.60
CA CYS A 251 14.92 -12.84 -0.90
C CYS A 251 15.53 -11.48 -0.50
N SER A 252 14.71 -10.47 -0.16
CA SER A 252 15.17 -9.08 -0.06
C SER A 252 14.49 -8.29 1.07
N SER A 253 14.16 -8.93 2.18
CA SER A 253 13.56 -8.25 3.35
C SER A 253 14.44 -8.29 4.59
N CYS A 254 14.21 -7.32 5.46
CA CYS A 254 14.71 -7.20 6.83
C CYS A 254 13.52 -6.88 7.75
N PHE A 255 13.74 -6.76 9.06
CA PHE A 255 12.64 -6.50 9.98
C PHE A 255 12.33 -5.01 10.07
N GLU A 256 13.31 -4.17 10.43
CA GLU A 256 13.07 -2.73 10.69
C GLU A 256 14.13 -1.79 10.09
N ASP A 257 15.43 -2.08 10.26
CA ASP A 257 16.51 -1.19 9.80
C ASP A 257 17.37 -1.89 8.73
N PRO A 258 17.22 -1.53 7.45
CA PRO A 258 17.96 -2.13 6.35
C PRO A 258 19.48 -1.94 6.44
N LYS A 259 19.96 -0.86 7.08
CA LYS A 259 21.39 -0.53 7.17
C LYS A 259 22.09 -1.36 8.24
N LEU A 260 21.35 -1.76 9.28
CA LEU A 260 21.88 -2.53 10.41
C LEU A 260 21.68 -4.03 10.25
N GLU A 261 20.51 -4.46 9.76
CA GLU A 261 20.13 -5.88 9.78
C GLU A 261 20.57 -6.65 8.54
N GLY A 262 20.70 -5.98 7.39
CA GLY A 262 20.85 -6.68 6.11
C GLY A 262 19.64 -7.58 5.83
N LYS A 263 19.81 -8.57 4.94
CA LYS A 263 18.74 -9.52 4.60
C LYS A 263 18.53 -10.50 5.75
N VAL A 264 17.28 -10.77 6.11
CA VAL A 264 16.90 -11.69 7.18
C VAL A 264 16.07 -12.82 6.58
N ASP A 265 16.30 -14.04 7.06
CA ASP A 265 15.59 -15.23 6.61
C ASP A 265 14.09 -15.19 6.92
N GLY A 266 13.29 -15.84 6.07
CA GLY A 266 11.82 -15.82 6.11
C GLY A 266 11.25 -16.24 7.47
N PRO A 267 11.59 -17.43 7.99
CA PRO A 267 11.08 -17.91 9.28
C PRO A 267 11.46 -16.99 10.45
N VAL A 268 12.67 -16.43 10.43
CA VAL A 268 13.12 -15.46 11.43
C VAL A 268 12.30 -14.16 11.35
N LEU A 269 12.02 -13.67 10.13
CA LEU A 269 11.14 -12.52 9.93
C LEU A 269 9.71 -12.81 10.39
N ARG A 270 9.16 -13.99 10.08
CA ARG A 270 7.83 -14.42 10.55
C ARG A 270 7.73 -14.30 12.07
N LYS A 271 8.69 -14.88 12.81
CA LYS A 271 8.75 -14.82 14.27
C LYS A 271 8.83 -13.39 14.81
N LYS A 272 9.67 -12.54 14.21
CA LYS A 272 9.77 -11.12 14.61
C LYS A 272 8.48 -10.34 14.34
N LEU A 273 7.81 -10.58 13.22
CA LEU A 273 6.55 -9.93 12.87
C LEU A 273 5.37 -10.40 13.74
N LEU A 274 5.32 -11.69 14.10
CA LEU A 274 4.36 -12.20 15.09
C LEU A 274 4.53 -11.51 16.45
N ARG A 275 5.78 -11.26 16.86
CA ARG A 275 6.06 -10.44 18.05
C ARG A 275 5.57 -8.99 17.89
N SER A 276 5.74 -8.38 16.73
CA SER A 276 5.18 -7.04 16.45
C SER A 276 3.65 -7.03 16.55
N ILE A 277 2.96 -8.08 16.09
CA ILE A 277 1.51 -8.25 16.29
C ILE A 277 1.15 -8.30 17.76
N PHE A 278 1.90 -9.06 18.58
CA PHE A 278 1.71 -9.09 20.02
C PHE A 278 1.89 -7.71 20.66
N GLU A 279 2.96 -6.99 20.28
CA GLU A 279 3.26 -5.65 20.80
C GLU A 279 2.16 -4.65 20.45
N VAL A 280 1.68 -4.63 19.21
CA VAL A 280 0.55 -3.80 18.79
C VAL A 280 -0.73 -4.21 19.53
N ALA A 281 -0.99 -5.50 19.68
CA ALA A 281 -2.17 -5.99 20.40
C ALA A 281 -2.15 -5.60 21.88
N SER A 282 -0.97 -5.46 22.48
CA SER A 282 -0.80 -5.08 23.88
C SER A 282 -1.13 -3.61 24.17
N GLN A 283 -1.07 -2.73 23.15
CA GLN A 283 -1.27 -1.29 23.30
C GLN A 283 -2.65 -0.93 23.88
N PRO A 284 -2.77 0.17 24.64
CA PRO A 284 -4.02 0.56 25.29
C PRO A 284 -5.12 0.95 24.29
N GLU A 285 -4.78 1.45 23.10
CA GLU A 285 -5.77 1.82 22.10
C GLU A 285 -6.30 0.63 21.28
N THR A 286 -5.73 -0.57 21.47
CA THR A 286 -6.21 -1.79 20.82
C THR A 286 -7.55 -2.20 21.40
N ARG A 287 -8.53 -2.36 20.52
CA ARG A 287 -9.90 -2.76 20.90
C ARG A 287 -9.90 -4.18 21.42
N ASP A 288 -10.62 -4.44 22.52
CA ASP A 288 -10.68 -5.76 23.16
C ASP A 288 -11.07 -6.90 22.22
N SER A 289 -12.04 -6.66 21.32
CA SER A 289 -12.47 -7.64 20.33
C SER A 289 -11.38 -8.03 19.34
N ASN A 290 -10.49 -7.09 19.02
CA ASN A 290 -9.40 -7.28 18.07
C ASN A 290 -8.16 -7.81 18.78
N ARG A 291 -7.88 -7.35 20.01
CA ARG A 291 -6.83 -7.87 20.90
C ARG A 291 -6.87 -9.39 21.00
N ARG A 292 -8.06 -9.96 21.27
CA ARG A 292 -8.25 -11.42 21.35
C ARG A 292 -7.85 -12.12 20.06
N LYS A 293 -8.27 -11.59 18.90
CA LYS A 293 -7.96 -12.18 17.58
C LYS A 293 -6.48 -12.07 17.23
N MET A 294 -5.84 -10.94 17.56
CA MET A 294 -4.41 -10.74 17.31
C MET A 294 -3.57 -11.64 18.22
N TYR A 295 -3.98 -11.85 19.47
CA TYR A 295 -3.32 -12.83 20.34
C TYR A 295 -3.55 -14.28 19.88
N THR A 296 -4.72 -14.61 19.34
CA THR A 296 -4.92 -15.91 18.69
C THR A 296 -3.95 -16.09 17.52
N LEU A 297 -3.86 -15.11 16.61
CA LEU A 297 -2.93 -15.16 15.48
C LEU A 297 -1.47 -15.30 15.93
N TRP A 298 -1.06 -14.58 16.99
CA TRP A 298 0.28 -14.70 17.56
C TRP A 298 0.54 -16.09 18.15
N LYS A 299 -0.42 -16.65 18.91
CA LYS A 299 -0.29 -17.99 19.52
C LYS A 299 -0.21 -19.08 18.47
N ASP A 300 -1.14 -19.08 17.52
CA ASP A 300 -1.19 -20.07 16.45
C ASP A 300 0.14 -20.08 15.68
N GLY A 301 0.70 -18.91 15.38
CA GLY A 301 2.00 -18.81 14.72
C GLY A 301 3.20 -19.20 15.58
N ALA A 302 3.12 -19.03 16.91
CA ALA A 302 4.19 -19.41 17.85
C ALA A 302 4.19 -20.92 18.15
N ASP A 303 3.02 -21.56 18.17
CA ASP A 303 2.89 -23.01 18.37
C ASP A 303 3.40 -23.78 17.14
N GLU A 304 3.16 -23.26 15.92
CA GLU A 304 3.73 -23.80 14.67
C GLU A 304 5.28 -23.82 14.68
N ASP A 305 5.92 -22.85 15.33
CA ASP A 305 7.40 -22.78 15.42
C ASP A 305 8.00 -23.77 16.44
N VAL A 306 7.21 -24.24 17.43
CA VAL A 306 7.69 -25.14 18.50
C VAL A 306 7.59 -26.61 18.08
N GLU A 307 6.76 -26.94 17.10
CA GLU A 307 6.67 -28.31 16.55
C GLU A 307 7.79 -28.64 15.56
N GLU A 308 8.63 -27.65 15.18
CA GLU A 308 9.75 -27.79 14.22
C GLU A 308 11.15 -27.87 14.86
N ASP A 309 11.27 -27.73 16.20
CA ASP A 309 12.53 -27.86 16.98
C ASP A 309 12.67 -29.25 17.66
#